data_AF-A0AAV3QCU0-F1
#
_entry.id   AF-A0AAV3QCU0-F1
#
_cell.length_a   1.000
_cell.length_b   1.000
_cell.length_c   1.000
_cell.angle_alpha   90.00
_cell.angle_beta   90.00
_cell.angle_gamma   90.00
#
_symmetry.space_group_name_H-M   'P 1'
#
loop_
_entity.id
_entity.type
_entity.pdbx_description
1 polymer ?
#
loop_
_entity_poly.entity_id
_entity_poly.type
_entity_poly.pdbx_seq_one_letter_code
_entity_poly.pdbx_strand_id
1 'polypeptide(L)'
;MAIIHKELLLKTKCKGTILPKVHENILKMEGKINSYTTRSSGTARYSVATTKYGFVVDIETMECSCGLWQHGGLPCVHGVYVYKSQNRDSRNFVHNNFEKEIFLTAYKHSWTYIMAKNPIS
;
A
#
# COMPACT_ATOMS: atom_id res chain seq x y z
N MET A 1 -17.83 -9.90 -14.60
CA MET A 1 -17.95 -10.79 -13.41
C MET A 1 -16.71 -11.69 -13.17
N ALA A 2 -15.91 -12.06 -14.18
CA ALA A 2 -14.72 -12.90 -14.01
C ALA A 2 -13.52 -12.24 -13.26
N ILE A 3 -13.37 -10.92 -13.36
CA ILE A 3 -12.26 -10.17 -12.73
C ILE A 3 -12.39 -10.19 -11.20
N ILE A 4 -13.61 -9.94 -10.70
CA ILE A 4 -13.95 -9.95 -9.29
C ILE A 4 -13.68 -11.35 -8.69
N HIS A 5 -14.08 -12.41 -9.38
CA HIS A 5 -13.87 -13.79 -8.94
C HIS A 5 -12.37 -14.15 -8.77
N LYS A 6 -11.51 -13.72 -9.70
CA LYS A 6 -10.05 -13.99 -9.63
C LYS A 6 -9.37 -13.22 -8.50
N GLU A 7 -9.77 -11.97 -8.26
CA GLU A 7 -9.25 -11.17 -7.14
C GLU A 7 -9.69 -11.70 -5.76
N LEU A 8 -10.88 -12.27 -5.67
CA LEU A 8 -11.41 -12.88 -4.45
C LEU A 8 -10.77 -14.24 -4.14
N LEU A 9 -10.44 -15.04 -5.15
CA LEU A 9 -9.66 -16.29 -4.97
C LEU A 9 -8.19 -16.05 -4.60
N LEU A 10 -7.57 -14.96 -5.08
CA LEU A 10 -6.23 -14.57 -4.65
C LEU A 10 -6.17 -14.22 -3.15
N LYS A 11 -7.30 -13.80 -2.56
CA LYS A 11 -7.42 -13.35 -1.16
C LYS A 11 -7.49 -14.47 -0.12
N THR A 12 -8.00 -15.65 -0.47
CA THR A 12 -8.01 -16.81 0.45
C THR A 12 -6.60 -17.37 0.72
N LYS A 13 -5.63 -17.08 -0.17
CA LYS A 13 -4.22 -17.46 -0.02
C LYS A 13 -3.35 -16.45 0.75
N CYS A 14 -3.91 -15.33 1.22
CA CYS A 14 -3.14 -14.25 1.84
C CYS A 14 -2.86 -14.54 3.32
N LYS A 15 -1.59 -14.84 3.64
CA LYS A 15 -1.06 -15.01 5.00
C LYS A 15 -0.81 -13.69 5.76
N GLY A 16 -1.03 -12.51 5.14
CA GLY A 16 -0.75 -11.20 5.74
C GLY A 16 -1.93 -10.21 5.68
N THR A 17 -1.76 -9.05 6.32
CA THR A 17 -2.79 -8.00 6.52
C THR A 17 -3.14 -7.20 5.26
N ILE A 18 -2.30 -7.29 4.21
CA ILE A 18 -2.34 -6.46 3.00
C ILE A 18 -2.54 -7.32 1.75
N LEU A 19 -3.22 -6.80 0.74
CA LEU A 19 -3.48 -7.50 -0.52
C LEU A 19 -2.16 -7.87 -1.26
N PRO A 20 -2.04 -9.06 -1.88
CA PRO A 20 -0.81 -9.50 -2.55
C PRO A 20 -0.36 -8.56 -3.66
N LYS A 21 -1.32 -7.95 -4.36
CA LYS A 21 -1.01 -7.01 -5.44
C LYS A 21 -0.42 -5.70 -4.92
N VAL A 22 -0.91 -5.24 -3.77
CA VAL A 22 -0.36 -4.08 -3.07
C VAL A 22 1.05 -4.42 -2.57
N HIS A 23 1.22 -5.59 -1.98
CA HIS A 23 2.53 -6.08 -1.54
C HIS A 23 3.54 -6.17 -2.69
N GLU A 24 3.15 -6.75 -3.84
CA GLU A 24 4.00 -6.81 -5.04
C GLU A 24 4.38 -5.40 -5.54
N ASN A 25 3.45 -4.46 -5.52
CA ASN A 25 3.71 -3.08 -5.93
C ASN A 25 4.70 -2.38 -4.99
N ILE A 26 4.59 -2.59 -3.67
CA ILE A 26 5.54 -2.04 -2.69
C ILE A 26 6.95 -2.60 -2.93
N LEU A 27 7.10 -3.92 -3.08
CA LEU A 27 8.40 -4.53 -3.38
C LEU A 27 9.03 -3.99 -4.67
N LYS A 28 8.21 -3.78 -5.72
CA LYS A 28 8.67 -3.15 -6.97
C LYS A 28 9.14 -1.71 -6.76
N MET A 29 8.51 -0.96 -5.87
CA MET A 29 8.94 0.40 -5.52
C MET A 29 10.26 0.36 -4.74
N GLU A 30 10.44 -0.59 -3.82
CA GLU A 30 11.68 -0.73 -3.04
C GLU A 30 12.92 -1.02 -3.89
N GLY A 31 12.76 -1.60 -5.08
CA GLY A 31 13.85 -1.79 -6.04
C GLY A 31 14.28 -0.52 -6.79
N LYS A 32 13.48 0.56 -6.73
CA LYS A 32 13.70 1.80 -7.51
C LYS A 32 14.31 2.95 -6.71
N ILE A 33 14.41 2.79 -5.39
CA ILE A 33 14.72 3.89 -4.46
C ILE A 33 16.21 3.96 -4.06
N ASN A 34 17.07 3.19 -4.73
CA ASN A 34 18.50 3.09 -4.38
C ASN A 34 19.26 4.41 -4.54
N SER A 35 18.83 5.28 -5.45
CA SER A 35 19.48 6.59 -5.71
C SER A 35 18.86 7.74 -4.92
N TYR A 36 17.92 7.46 -4.01
CA TYR A 36 17.19 8.50 -3.30
C TYR A 36 17.93 8.88 -2.04
N THR A 37 17.75 10.12 -1.60
CA THR A 37 18.26 10.63 -0.33
C THR A 37 17.13 11.32 0.42
N THR A 38 17.16 11.33 1.75
CA THR A 38 16.17 12.04 2.56
C THR A 38 16.85 12.93 3.59
N ARG A 39 16.17 14.01 3.96
CA ARG A 39 16.46 14.80 5.16
C ARG A 39 15.19 14.90 5.97
N SER A 40 15.29 14.67 7.28
CA SER A 40 14.20 14.90 8.22
C SER A 40 14.26 16.33 8.74
N SER A 41 13.10 16.94 8.96
CA SER A 41 12.99 18.24 9.62
C SER A 41 12.90 18.14 11.15
N GLY A 42 13.12 16.96 11.73
CA GLY A 42 12.94 16.68 13.16
C GLY A 42 11.51 16.30 13.58
N THR A 43 10.55 16.38 12.66
CA THR A 43 9.16 15.93 12.82
C THR A 43 8.87 14.76 11.86
N ALA A 44 7.60 14.33 11.74
CA ALA A 44 7.13 13.34 10.77
C ALA A 44 7.23 13.77 9.29
N ARG A 45 7.91 14.88 9.00
CA ARG A 45 8.04 15.45 7.67
C ARG A 45 9.46 15.30 7.13
N TYR A 46 9.54 14.82 5.89
CA TYR A 46 10.78 14.42 5.22
C TYR A 46 10.87 15.05 3.84
N SER A 47 12.02 15.62 3.51
CA SER A 47 12.34 16.01 2.14
C SER A 47 13.07 14.87 1.45
N VAL A 48 12.47 14.28 0.43
CA VAL A 48 13.04 13.21 -0.39
C VAL A 48 13.60 13.80 -1.67
N ALA A 49 14.90 13.70 -1.87
CA ALA A 49 15.56 14.06 -3.12
C ALA A 49 15.76 12.82 -3.99
N THR A 50 15.26 12.89 -5.21
CA THR A 50 15.56 11.97 -6.30
C THR A 50 16.64 12.58 -7.19
N THR A 51 17.11 11.85 -8.21
CA THR A 51 18.12 12.34 -9.15
C THR A 51 17.72 13.63 -9.87
N LYS A 52 16.41 13.92 -10.01
CA LYS A 52 15.91 15.08 -10.78
C LYS A 52 15.03 16.03 -9.98
N TYR A 53 14.35 15.56 -8.94
CA TYR A 53 13.30 16.31 -8.25
C TYR A 53 13.33 16.10 -6.74
N GLY A 54 12.85 17.08 -5.99
CA GLY A 54 12.59 16.99 -4.56
C GLY A 54 11.10 16.85 -4.26
N PHE A 55 10.77 16.04 -3.26
CA PHE A 55 9.41 15.82 -2.78
C PHE A 55 9.35 15.98 -1.27
N VAL A 56 8.19 16.40 -0.76
CA VAL A 56 7.93 16.48 0.67
C VAL A 56 6.96 15.36 1.03
N VAL A 57 7.33 14.55 2.01
CA VAL A 57 6.55 13.43 2.51
C VAL A 57 6.22 13.70 3.96
N ASP A 58 4.95 13.53 4.32
CA ASP A 58 4.47 13.58 5.69
C ASP A 58 3.90 12.21 6.06
N ILE A 59 4.55 11.52 7.00
CA ILE A 59 4.17 10.15 7.35
C ILE A 59 3.05 10.09 8.40
N GLU A 60 2.75 11.20 9.08
CA GLU A 60 1.63 11.29 10.03
C GLU A 60 0.32 11.53 9.29
N THR A 61 0.32 12.45 8.33
CA THR A 61 -0.86 12.70 7.49
C THR A 61 -0.98 11.74 6.31
N MET A 62 0.03 10.88 6.08
CA MET A 62 0.11 9.96 4.94
C MET A 62 0.06 10.69 3.60
N GLU A 63 0.82 11.78 3.49
CA GLU A 63 0.81 12.67 2.33
C GLU A 63 2.17 12.73 1.64
N CYS A 64 2.13 12.99 0.34
CA CYS A 64 3.33 13.31 -0.43
C CYS A 64 3.03 14.44 -1.40
N SER A 65 3.99 15.33 -1.64
CA SER A 65 3.83 16.42 -2.61
C SER A 65 3.66 15.93 -4.06
N CYS A 66 3.87 14.64 -4.34
CA CYS A 66 3.51 14.05 -5.64
C CYS A 66 2.01 13.74 -5.79
N GLY A 67 1.21 13.85 -4.72
CA GLY A 67 -0.24 13.63 -4.72
C GLY A 67 -0.69 12.18 -4.77
N LEU A 68 0.16 11.23 -5.19
CA LEU A 68 -0.23 9.84 -5.40
C LEU A 68 -0.72 9.15 -4.11
N TRP A 69 -0.18 9.55 -2.96
CA TRP A 69 -0.57 8.95 -1.69
C TRP A 69 -1.99 9.39 -1.29
N GLN A 70 -2.29 10.67 -1.41
CA GLN A 70 -3.58 11.25 -1.04
C GLN A 70 -4.71 10.72 -1.92
N HIS A 71 -4.46 10.55 -3.22
CA HIS A 71 -5.47 10.05 -4.15
C HIS A 71 -5.61 8.53 -4.09
N GLY A 72 -4.49 7.81 -3.90
CA GLY A 72 -4.46 6.35 -3.97
C GLY A 72 -4.66 5.65 -2.62
N GLY A 73 -4.48 6.35 -1.50
CA GLY A 73 -4.48 5.78 -0.14
C GLY A 73 -3.37 4.75 0.13
N LEU A 74 -2.39 4.63 -0.78
CA LEU A 74 -1.23 3.75 -0.68
C LEU A 74 0.05 4.59 -0.70
N PRO A 75 1.09 4.19 0.05
CA PRO A 75 2.36 4.90 0.02
C PRO A 75 2.93 4.91 -1.40
N CYS A 76 3.20 6.11 -1.90
CA CYS A 76 3.92 6.29 -3.16
C CYS A 76 5.40 5.87 -3.01
N VAL A 77 6.15 5.81 -4.10
CA VAL A 77 7.58 5.43 -4.08
C VAL A 77 8.42 6.29 -3.13
N HIS A 78 8.08 7.57 -2.95
CA HIS A 78 8.75 8.45 -1.98
C HIS A 78 8.40 8.09 -0.53
N GLY A 79 7.14 7.77 -0.25
CA GLY A 79 6.70 7.30 1.06
C GLY A 79 7.35 5.97 1.44
N VAL A 80 7.40 5.02 0.50
CA VAL A 80 8.12 3.75 0.65
C VAL A 80 9.60 4.00 1.00
N TYR A 81 10.25 4.94 0.30
CA TYR A 81 11.64 5.28 0.61
C TYR A 81 11.81 5.88 2.01
N VAL A 82 10.92 6.79 2.44
CA VAL A 82 10.97 7.34 3.80
C VAL A 82 10.87 6.24 4.83
N TYR A 83 9.91 5.32 4.73
CA TYR A 83 9.81 4.22 5.68
C TYR A 83 11.04 3.31 5.70
N LYS A 84 11.55 2.96 4.51
CA LYS A 84 12.80 2.18 4.41
C LYS A 84 13.98 2.91 5.06
N SER A 85 14.09 4.23 4.88
CA SER A 85 15.15 5.04 5.50
C SER A 85 15.07 5.09 7.03
N GLN A 86 13.87 4.89 7.59
CA GLN A 86 13.64 4.79 9.03
C GLN A 86 13.79 3.36 9.55
N ASN A 87 14.21 2.41 8.70
CA ASN A 87 14.25 0.97 8.98
C ASN A 87 12.89 0.43 9.46
N ARG A 88 11.80 1.05 9.00
CA ARG A 88 10.42 0.64 9.28
C ARG A 88 9.87 -0.14 8.10
N ASP A 89 9.00 -1.08 8.40
CA ASP A 89 8.33 -1.85 7.36
C ASP A 89 7.30 -0.97 6.62
N SER A 90 7.57 -0.69 5.34
CA SER A 90 6.72 0.13 4.46
C SER A 90 5.29 -0.44 4.33
N ARG A 91 5.12 -1.73 4.62
CA ARG A 91 3.85 -2.46 4.63
C ARG A 91 2.91 -2.01 5.75
N ASN A 92 3.43 -1.50 6.86
CA ASN A 92 2.62 -1.10 8.01
C ASN A 92 1.94 0.27 7.84
N PHE A 93 2.14 0.94 6.71
CA PHE A 93 1.71 2.33 6.48
C PHE A 93 0.84 2.47 5.24
N VAL A 94 -0.06 1.50 5.12
CA VAL A 94 -1.11 1.44 4.13
C VAL A 94 -2.39 1.93 4.81
N HIS A 95 -3.19 2.78 4.15
CA HIS A 95 -4.43 3.29 4.77
C HIS A 95 -5.31 2.11 5.19
N ASN A 96 -5.97 2.20 6.35
CA ASN A 96 -6.78 1.11 6.93
C ASN A 96 -7.77 0.50 5.92
N ASN A 97 -8.22 1.29 4.94
CA ASN A 97 -9.11 0.88 3.85
C ASN A 97 -8.57 -0.26 2.96
N PHE A 98 -7.27 -0.55 3.00
CA PHE A 98 -6.63 -1.66 2.29
C PHE A 98 -6.26 -2.82 3.22
N GLU A 99 -6.59 -2.72 4.50
CA GLU A 99 -6.57 -3.88 5.39
C GLU A 99 -7.61 -4.90 4.91
N LYS A 100 -7.20 -6.17 4.97
CA LYS A 100 -7.99 -7.30 4.54
C LYS A 100 -9.42 -7.28 5.13
N GLU A 101 -9.55 -6.86 6.39
CA GLU A 101 -10.82 -6.87 7.12
C GLU A 101 -11.82 -5.81 6.63
N ILE A 102 -11.36 -4.60 6.30
CA ILE A 102 -12.23 -3.54 5.77
C ILE A 102 -12.74 -3.91 4.37
N PHE A 103 -11.88 -4.49 3.52
CA PHE A 103 -12.31 -5.00 2.22
C PHE A 103 -13.34 -6.13 2.38
N LEU A 104 -13.09 -7.10 3.26
CA LEU A 104 -14.03 -8.22 3.47
C LEU A 104 -15.39 -7.74 3.99
N THR A 105 -15.39 -6.70 4.83
CA THR A 105 -16.63 -6.09 5.34
C THR A 105 -17.40 -5.40 4.21
N ALA A 106 -16.73 -4.59 3.38
CA ALA A 106 -17.37 -3.90 2.26
C ALA A 106 -17.99 -4.86 1.22
N TYR A 107 -17.37 -6.02 1.02
CA TYR A 107 -17.82 -7.01 0.02
C TYR A 107 -18.52 -8.22 0.65
N LYS A 108 -18.87 -8.19 1.94
CA LYS A 108 -19.46 -9.30 2.69
C LYS A 108 -20.69 -9.89 2.00
N HIS A 109 -21.59 -9.05 1.51
CA HIS A 109 -22.81 -9.48 0.81
C HIS A 109 -22.52 -10.21 -0.51
N SER A 110 -21.58 -9.68 -1.30
CA SER A 110 -21.15 -10.31 -2.56
C SER A 110 -20.39 -11.61 -2.29
N TRP A 111 -19.59 -11.65 -1.21
CA TRP A 111 -18.84 -12.83 -0.79
C TRP A 111 -19.74 -13.99 -0.36
N THR A 112 -20.75 -13.72 0.46
CA THR A 112 -21.72 -14.75 0.90
C THR A 112 -22.45 -15.37 -0.28
N TYR A 113 -22.80 -14.56 -1.28
CA TYR A 113 -23.46 -15.03 -2.50
C TYR A 113 -22.54 -15.92 -3.35
N ILE A 114 -21.26 -15.54 -3.50
CA ILE A 114 -20.28 -16.30 -4.28
C ILE A 114 -19.95 -17.64 -3.61
N MET A 115 -19.75 -17.64 -2.28
CA MET A 115 -19.45 -18.85 -1.51
C MET A 115 -20.60 -19.85 -1.51
N ALA A 116 -21.84 -19.38 -1.50
CA ALA A 116 -23.02 -20.24 -1.62
C ALA A 116 -23.16 -20.89 -3.01
N LYS A 117 -22.57 -20.30 -4.06
CA LYS A 117 -22.67 -20.76 -5.46
C LYS A 117 -21.49 -21.61 -5.92
N ASN A 118 -20.33 -21.50 -5.26
CA ASN A 118 -19.15 -22.34 -5.52
C ASN A 118 -18.48 -22.69 -4.18
N PRO A 119 -18.94 -23.76 -3.51
CA PRO A 119 -18.29 -24.24 -2.30
C PRO A 119 -16.89 -24.71 -2.65
N ILE A 120 -15.89 -24.22 -1.91
CA ILE A 120 -14.51 -24.69 -2.05
C ILE A 120 -14.47 -26.10 -1.46
N SER A 121 -14.26 -27.10 -2.31
CA SER A 121 -13.99 -28.50 -1.94
C SER A 121 -12.64 -28.64 -1.25
#